data_AF-A0A2V8LTQ1-F1
#
_entry.id   AF-A0A2V8LTQ1-F1
#
_cell.length_a   1.000
_cell.length_b   1.000
_cell.length_c   1.000
_cell.angle_alpha   90.00
_cell.angle_beta   90.00
_cell.angle_gamma   90.00
#
_symmetry.space_group_name_H-M   'P 1'
#
loop_
_entity.id
_entity.type
_entity.pdbx_description
1 polymer ?
#
loop_
_entity_poly.entity_id
_entity_poly.type
_entity_poly.pdbx_seq_one_letter_code
_entity_poly.pdbx_strand_id
1 'polypeptide(L)'
;MRSLALFVGGILLGLAVQTGIAQTDRVINVNHVGITVSNFDEAMKFFKESMGFREAFTVRDEKTGQPTLAYVQVSRDSFIEVQPAGADRRPGISHLGLHVENIRATLARLAQHGVKVEEPRASRTNSVIANATGPDGIRMELSELGPESLQRKAMNSWK
;
A
#
# COMPACT_ATOMS: atom_id res chain seq x y z
N MET A 1 22.50 41.90 23.06
CA MET A 1 21.06 41.53 22.89
C MET A 1 20.66 41.27 21.44
N ARG A 2 21.11 42.05 20.45
CA ARG A 2 20.76 41.83 19.01
C ARG A 2 21.28 40.51 18.42
N SER A 3 22.47 40.07 18.80
CA SER A 3 23.08 38.83 18.27
C SER A 3 22.41 37.55 18.79
N LEU A 4 21.86 37.58 20.01
CA LEU A 4 21.12 36.46 20.58
C LEU A 4 19.75 36.30 19.93
N ALA A 5 19.09 37.41 19.62
CA ALA A 5 17.80 37.40 18.91
C ALA A 5 17.93 36.85 17.48
N LEU A 6 19.02 37.16 16.77
CA LEU A 6 19.30 36.62 15.44
C LEU A 6 19.63 35.12 15.47
N PHE A 7 20.34 34.66 16.50
CA PHE A 7 20.65 33.23 16.68
C PHE A 7 19.39 32.40 16.99
N VAL A 8 18.55 32.88 17.92
CA VAL A 8 17.29 32.22 18.25
C VAL A 8 16.30 32.27 17.07
N GLY A 9 16.21 33.39 16.37
CA GLY A 9 15.41 33.51 15.14
C GLY A 9 15.86 32.54 14.05
N GLY A 10 17.17 32.38 13.86
CA GLY A 10 17.76 31.41 12.93
C GLY A 10 17.45 29.95 13.28
N ILE A 11 17.48 29.59 14.57
CA ILE A 11 17.11 28.24 15.03
C ILE A 11 15.61 27.98 14.79
N LEU A 12 14.74 28.93 15.11
CA LEU A 12 13.30 28.78 14.93
C LEU A 12 12.91 28.67 13.44
N LEU A 13 13.55 29.46 12.57
CA LEU A 13 13.40 29.34 11.11
C LEU A 13 13.96 28.01 10.59
N GLY A 14 15.13 27.58 11.05
CA GLY A 14 15.74 26.32 10.66
C GLY A 14 14.89 25.10 11.05
N LEU A 15 14.32 25.10 12.26
CA LEU A 15 13.43 24.05 12.76
C LEU A 15 12.11 24.01 11.97
N ALA A 16 11.54 25.17 11.63
CA ALA A 16 10.31 25.24 10.82
C ALA A 16 10.53 24.74 9.38
N VAL A 17 11.70 24.96 8.80
CA VAL A 17 12.05 24.45 7.46
C VAL A 17 12.32 22.93 7.51
N GLN A 18 12.99 22.42 8.54
CA GLN A 18 13.23 20.98 8.69
C GLN A 18 11.95 20.15 8.87
N THR A 19 10.95 20.66 9.60
CA THR A 19 9.68 19.94 9.80
C THR A 19 8.82 19.88 8.53
N GLY A 20 8.91 20.88 7.65
CA GLY A 20 8.23 20.88 6.35
C GLY A 20 8.85 19.96 5.30
N ILE A 21 10.16 19.68 5.39
CA ILE A 21 10.90 18.84 4.43
C ILE A 21 10.81 17.34 4.79
N ALA A 22 10.41 16.99 6.01
CA ALA A 22 10.44 15.60 6.51
C ALA A 22 9.21 14.74 6.14
N GLN A 23 8.24 15.26 5.37
CA GLN A 23 7.09 14.48 4.89
C GLN A 23 7.25 14.23 3.38
N THR A 24 8.00 13.20 3.03
CA THR A 24 8.25 12.82 1.64
C THR A 24 7.00 12.18 1.03
N ASP A 25 6.58 12.68 -0.13
CA ASP A 25 5.46 12.17 -0.94
C ASP A 25 5.91 11.06 -1.92
N ARG A 26 6.94 10.34 -1.50
CA ARG A 26 7.70 9.40 -2.31
C ARG A 26 6.94 8.09 -2.47
N VAL A 27 6.80 7.67 -3.72
CA VAL A 27 6.46 6.28 -4.07
C VAL A 27 7.75 5.45 -3.97
N ILE A 28 7.71 4.38 -3.19
CA ILE A 28 8.88 3.54 -2.91
C ILE A 28 9.05 2.50 -4.02
N ASN A 29 8.01 1.71 -4.28
CA ASN A 29 8.01 0.65 -5.28
C ASN A 29 6.57 0.22 -5.65
N VAL A 30 6.45 -0.56 -6.74
CA VAL A 30 5.26 -1.39 -6.96
C VAL A 30 5.30 -2.52 -5.93
N ASN A 31 4.34 -2.52 -5.02
CA ASN A 31 4.27 -3.50 -3.93
C ASN A 31 3.45 -4.72 -4.32
N HIS A 32 2.35 -4.55 -5.03
CA HIS A 32 1.55 -5.69 -5.45
C HIS A 32 0.81 -5.48 -6.77
N VAL A 33 0.43 -6.59 -7.39
CA VAL A 33 -0.62 -6.61 -8.42
C VAL A 33 -1.84 -7.25 -7.80
N GLY A 34 -2.96 -6.52 -7.78
CA GLY A 34 -4.25 -7.02 -7.36
C GLY A 34 -4.89 -7.84 -8.47
N ILE A 35 -5.33 -9.04 -8.14
CA ILE A 35 -6.10 -9.90 -9.04
C ILE A 35 -7.35 -10.40 -8.35
N THR A 36 -8.41 -10.54 -9.14
CA THR A 36 -9.64 -11.20 -8.76
C THR A 36 -9.73 -12.54 -9.48
N VAL A 37 -10.09 -13.60 -8.77
CA VAL A 37 -10.14 -14.97 -9.30
C VAL A 37 -11.50 -15.62 -9.05
N SER A 38 -12.00 -16.37 -10.02
CA SER A 38 -13.29 -17.09 -9.89
C SER A 38 -13.20 -18.23 -8.87
N ASN A 39 -12.03 -18.86 -8.75
CA ASN A 39 -11.76 -19.97 -7.85
C ASN A 39 -10.49 -19.66 -7.04
N PHE A 40 -10.67 -19.34 -5.76
CA PHE A 40 -9.58 -18.93 -4.88
C PHE A 40 -8.59 -20.06 -4.62
N ASP A 41 -9.08 -21.26 -4.30
CA ASP A 41 -8.22 -22.39 -3.93
C ASP A 41 -7.38 -22.86 -5.12
N GLU A 42 -7.97 -22.87 -6.32
CA GLU A 42 -7.26 -23.19 -7.56
C GLU A 42 -6.16 -22.16 -7.86
N ALA A 43 -6.45 -20.86 -7.70
CA ALA A 43 -5.45 -19.81 -7.89
C ALA A 43 -4.31 -19.94 -6.87
N MET A 44 -4.62 -20.17 -5.58
CA MET A 44 -3.61 -20.34 -4.55
C MET A 44 -2.76 -21.59 -4.80
N LYS A 45 -3.36 -22.69 -5.27
CA LYS A 45 -2.63 -23.88 -5.69
C LYS A 45 -1.67 -23.58 -6.84
N PHE A 46 -2.14 -22.88 -7.88
CA PHE A 46 -1.32 -22.48 -9.01
C PHE A 46 -0.10 -21.64 -8.56
N PHE A 47 -0.32 -20.59 -7.77
CA PHE A 47 0.77 -19.73 -7.33
C PHE A 47 1.76 -20.41 -6.38
N LYS A 48 1.29 -21.29 -5.49
CA LYS A 48 2.15 -21.94 -4.50
C LYS A 48 2.86 -23.17 -5.06
N GLU A 49 2.14 -24.03 -5.78
CA GLU A 49 2.66 -25.32 -6.22
C GLU A 49 3.23 -25.27 -7.64
N SER A 50 2.55 -24.60 -8.57
CA SER A 50 3.00 -24.54 -9.97
C SER A 50 4.07 -23.46 -10.18
N MET A 51 3.86 -22.27 -9.59
CA MET A 51 4.82 -21.16 -9.69
C MET A 51 5.87 -21.16 -8.59
N GLY A 52 5.66 -21.93 -7.51
CA GLY A 52 6.63 -22.07 -6.41
C GLY A 52 6.70 -20.87 -5.46
N PHE A 53 5.73 -19.95 -5.49
CA PHE A 53 5.74 -18.77 -4.62
C PHE A 53 5.28 -19.10 -3.20
N ARG A 54 5.70 -18.26 -2.25
CA ARG A 54 5.31 -18.41 -0.85
C ARG A 54 4.03 -17.63 -0.57
N GLU A 55 3.06 -18.26 0.09
CA GLU A 55 1.96 -17.52 0.72
C GLU A 55 2.52 -16.72 1.91
N ALA A 56 2.36 -15.39 1.88
CA ALA A 56 2.76 -14.54 3.00
C ALA A 56 1.70 -14.57 4.11
N PHE A 57 0.44 -14.32 3.76
CA PHE A 57 -0.68 -14.35 4.68
C PHE A 57 -2.01 -14.41 3.92
N THR A 58 -3.05 -14.89 4.60
CA THR A 58 -4.44 -14.90 4.13
C THR A 58 -5.33 -14.23 5.18
N VAL A 59 -6.18 -13.30 4.74
CA VAL A 59 -7.21 -12.67 5.57
C VAL A 59 -8.55 -13.38 5.32
N ARG A 60 -9.16 -13.86 6.40
CA ARG A 60 -10.42 -14.59 6.37
C ARG A 60 -11.57 -13.76 6.94
N ASP A 61 -12.76 -13.98 6.43
CA ASP A 61 -13.98 -13.47 7.05
C ASP A 61 -14.19 -14.16 8.41
N GLU A 62 -14.44 -13.38 9.46
CA GLU A 62 -14.51 -13.90 10.83
C GLU A 62 -15.73 -14.79 11.07
N LYS A 63 -16.82 -14.60 10.31
CA LYS A 63 -18.07 -15.33 10.50
C LYS A 63 -18.09 -16.63 9.72
N THR A 64 -17.62 -16.59 8.48
CA THR A 64 -17.71 -17.71 7.54
C THR A 64 -16.40 -18.50 7.43
N GLY A 65 -15.27 -17.95 7.89
CA GLY A 65 -13.93 -18.54 7.75
C GLY A 65 -13.39 -18.52 6.31
N GLN A 66 -14.18 -18.01 5.35
CA GLN A 66 -13.81 -17.99 3.94
C GLN A 66 -12.69 -16.98 3.69
N PRO A 67 -11.73 -17.30 2.80
CA PRO A 67 -10.70 -16.35 2.43
C PRO A 67 -11.32 -15.16 1.70
N THR A 68 -10.94 -13.96 2.11
CA THR A 68 -11.38 -12.71 1.47
C THR A 68 -10.27 -12.04 0.67
N LEU A 69 -9.02 -12.42 0.97
CA LEU A 69 -7.80 -11.82 0.47
C LEU A 69 -6.62 -12.72 0.83
N ALA A 70 -5.69 -12.93 -0.08
CA ALA A 70 -4.37 -13.46 0.23
C ALA A 70 -3.28 -12.65 -0.43
N TYR A 71 -2.12 -12.64 0.20
CA TYR A 71 -0.88 -12.12 -0.39
C TYR A 71 0.05 -13.29 -0.65
N VAL A 72 0.36 -13.50 -1.93
CA VAL A 72 1.43 -14.39 -2.38
C VAL A 72 2.67 -13.55 -2.60
N GLN A 73 3.79 -13.91 -1.97
CA GLN A 73 5.01 -13.12 -2.01
C GLN A 73 5.97 -13.67 -3.08
N VAL A 74 6.33 -12.79 -4.02
CA VAL A 74 7.17 -13.10 -5.18
C VAL A 74 8.62 -12.69 -4.93
N SER A 75 8.83 -11.58 -4.22
CA SER A 75 10.15 -11.09 -3.78
C SER A 75 10.06 -10.50 -2.37
N ARG A 76 11.16 -9.97 -1.85
CA ARG A 76 11.18 -9.25 -0.56
C ARG A 76 10.07 -8.21 -0.46
N ASP A 77 9.78 -7.47 -1.52
CA ASP A 77 8.93 -6.27 -1.51
C ASP A 77 7.76 -6.31 -2.50
N SER A 78 7.61 -7.40 -3.25
CA SER A 78 6.60 -7.56 -4.30
C SER A 78 5.70 -8.76 -4.06
N PHE A 79 4.39 -8.56 -4.26
CA PHE A 79 3.34 -9.53 -3.97
C PHE A 79 2.33 -9.65 -5.12
N ILE A 80 1.60 -10.75 -5.15
CA ILE A 80 0.33 -10.89 -5.86
C ILE A 80 -0.75 -10.89 -4.79
N GLU A 81 -1.66 -9.93 -4.88
CA GLU A 81 -2.82 -9.85 -4.02
C GLU A 81 -3.99 -10.58 -4.68
N VAL A 82 -4.46 -11.68 -4.08
CA VAL A 82 -5.50 -12.54 -4.63
C VAL A 82 -6.80 -12.33 -3.88
N GLN A 83 -7.87 -11.96 -4.59
CA GLN A 83 -9.21 -11.81 -4.05
C GLN A 83 -10.19 -12.75 -4.77
N PRO A 84 -11.16 -13.37 -4.08
CA PRO A 84 -12.23 -14.09 -4.75
C PRO A 84 -13.16 -13.12 -5.49
N ALA A 85 -13.67 -13.55 -6.64
CA ALA A 85 -14.72 -12.86 -7.37
C ALA A 85 -16.00 -12.76 -6.54
N GLY A 86 -16.79 -11.72 -6.81
CA GLY A 86 -18.07 -11.46 -6.15
C GLY A 86 -18.97 -10.62 -7.05
N ALA A 87 -20.14 -10.22 -6.54
CA ALA A 87 -21.12 -9.46 -7.32
C ALA A 87 -20.50 -8.21 -8.01
N ASP A 88 -19.62 -7.51 -7.31
CA ASP A 88 -18.97 -6.28 -7.78
C ASP A 88 -17.50 -6.47 -8.18
N ARG A 89 -16.97 -7.70 -8.12
CA ARG A 89 -15.57 -8.01 -8.43
C ARG A 89 -15.50 -9.06 -9.52
N ARG A 90 -15.17 -8.63 -10.74
CA ARG A 90 -14.99 -9.51 -11.88
C ARG A 90 -13.57 -10.08 -11.92
N PRO A 91 -13.38 -11.33 -12.39
CA PRO A 91 -12.06 -11.91 -12.55
C PRO A 91 -11.14 -11.09 -13.46
N GLY A 92 -9.85 -11.05 -13.15
CA GLY A 92 -8.82 -10.31 -13.89
C GLY A 92 -7.90 -9.49 -12.99
N ILE A 93 -7.01 -8.71 -13.60
CA ILE A 93 -6.18 -7.73 -12.89
C ILE A 93 -7.08 -6.59 -12.44
N SER A 94 -7.08 -6.29 -11.14
CA SER A 94 -7.95 -5.29 -10.52
C SER A 94 -7.25 -3.95 -10.32
N HIS A 95 -6.01 -3.95 -9.85
CA HIS A 95 -5.29 -2.72 -9.51
C HIS A 95 -3.78 -2.93 -9.41
N LEU A 96 -3.04 -1.82 -9.46
CA LEU A 96 -1.63 -1.75 -9.09
C LEU A 96 -1.49 -1.23 -7.66
N GLY A 97 -0.83 -2.00 -6.79
CA GLY A 97 -0.51 -1.61 -5.43
C GLY A 97 0.83 -0.90 -5.36
N LEU A 98 0.86 0.33 -4.87
CA LEU A 98 2.07 1.13 -4.70
C LEU A 98 2.34 1.35 -3.22
N HIS A 99 3.54 1.02 -2.78
CA HIS A 99 3.97 1.34 -1.42
C HIS A 99 4.52 2.75 -1.38
N VAL A 100 4.03 3.55 -0.44
CA VAL A 100 4.37 4.96 -0.27
C VAL A 100 4.89 5.21 1.13
N GLU A 101 5.76 6.22 1.26
CA GLU A 101 6.36 6.57 2.56
C GLU A 101 5.37 7.33 3.45
N ASN A 102 4.66 8.30 2.89
CA ASN A 102 3.55 9.00 3.54
C ASN A 102 2.36 9.11 2.58
N ILE A 103 1.24 8.48 2.93
CA ILE A 103 0.06 8.42 2.07
C ILE A 103 -0.63 9.78 1.95
N ARG A 104 -0.70 10.57 3.03
CA ARG A 104 -1.36 11.88 3.02
C ARG A 104 -0.62 12.86 2.12
N ALA A 105 0.70 12.92 2.25
CA ALA A 105 1.56 13.75 1.40
C ALA A 105 1.47 13.33 -0.07
N THR A 106 1.50 12.02 -0.33
CA THR A 106 1.40 11.48 -1.70
C THR A 106 0.04 11.80 -2.33
N LEU A 107 -1.06 11.61 -1.61
CA LEU A 107 -2.40 11.92 -2.12
C LEU A 107 -2.57 13.44 -2.35
N ALA A 108 -2.03 14.28 -1.46
CA ALA A 108 -2.07 15.73 -1.64
C ALA A 108 -1.35 16.15 -2.92
N ARG A 109 -0.14 15.61 -3.18
CA ARG A 109 0.56 15.86 -4.46
C ARG A 109 -0.27 15.37 -5.65
N LEU A 110 -0.80 14.14 -5.59
CA LEU A 110 -1.59 13.60 -6.69
C LEU A 110 -2.83 14.46 -7.00
N ALA A 111 -3.54 14.90 -5.97
CA ALA A 111 -4.69 15.79 -6.10
C ALA A 111 -4.30 17.15 -6.70
N GLN A 112 -3.16 17.73 -6.30
CA GLN A 112 -2.62 18.97 -6.90
C GLN A 112 -2.34 18.81 -8.40
N HIS A 113 -2.03 17.60 -8.86
CA HIS A 113 -1.87 17.27 -10.28
C HIS A 113 -3.17 16.81 -10.96
N GLY A 114 -4.32 17.00 -10.33
CA GLY A 114 -5.64 16.68 -10.90
C GLY A 114 -6.00 15.20 -10.91
N VAL A 115 -5.25 14.35 -10.20
CA VAL A 115 -5.57 12.92 -10.07
C VAL A 115 -6.74 12.74 -9.11
N LYS A 116 -7.72 11.92 -9.48
CA LYS A 116 -8.82 11.55 -8.59
C LYS A 116 -8.29 10.65 -7.47
N VAL A 117 -8.43 11.09 -6.23
CA VAL A 117 -8.00 10.38 -5.02
C VAL A 117 -9.16 10.14 -4.07
N GLU A 118 -9.08 9.05 -3.31
CA GLU A 118 -9.97 8.74 -2.19
C GLU A 118 -9.31 9.09 -0.84
N GLU A 119 -10.12 9.19 0.21
CA GLU A 119 -9.61 9.40 1.57
C GLU A 119 -8.84 8.18 2.10
N PRO A 120 -7.72 8.39 2.83
CA PRO A 120 -7.02 7.31 3.52
C PRO A 120 -7.90 6.59 4.53
N ARG A 121 -7.78 5.26 4.57
CA ARG A 121 -8.47 4.40 5.55
C ARG A 121 -7.55 3.29 6.07
N ALA A 122 -7.82 2.81 7.27
CA ALA A 122 -7.21 1.59 7.77
C ALA A 122 -7.71 0.38 6.96
N SER A 123 -6.79 -0.53 6.64
CA SER A 123 -7.07 -1.80 5.96
C SER A 123 -7.16 -2.96 6.96
N ARG A 124 -7.70 -4.09 6.51
CA ARG A 124 -7.72 -5.36 7.27
C ARG A 124 -6.34 -6.00 7.43
N THR A 125 -5.30 -5.42 6.81
CA THR A 125 -3.91 -5.88 6.91
C THR A 125 -3.06 -4.96 7.80
N ASN A 126 -3.68 -4.07 8.59
CA ASN A 126 -3.03 -3.06 9.44
C ASN A 126 -2.15 -2.05 8.69
N SER A 127 -2.42 -1.83 7.41
CA SER A 127 -1.85 -0.74 6.60
C SER A 127 -2.83 0.43 6.49
N VAL A 128 -2.34 1.62 6.19
CA VAL A 128 -3.19 2.72 5.73
C VAL A 128 -3.21 2.71 4.21
N ILE A 129 -4.40 2.70 3.61
CA ILE A 129 -4.57 2.60 2.16
C ILE A 129 -5.51 3.66 1.60
N ALA A 130 -5.34 4.01 0.34
CA ALA A 130 -6.20 4.91 -0.41
C ALA A 130 -6.12 4.60 -1.91
N ASN A 131 -7.21 4.77 -2.64
CA ASN A 131 -7.15 4.64 -4.10
C ASN A 131 -6.85 5.97 -4.78
N ALA A 132 -6.10 5.89 -5.87
CA ALA A 132 -5.97 6.93 -6.87
C ALA A 132 -6.33 6.37 -8.24
N THR A 133 -7.11 7.11 -9.03
CA THR A 133 -7.49 6.70 -10.39
C THR A 133 -6.75 7.53 -11.41
N GLY A 134 -5.89 6.89 -12.19
CA GLY A 134 -5.15 7.50 -13.28
C GLY A 134 -5.97 7.59 -14.58
N PRO A 135 -5.30 7.96 -15.69
CA PRO A 135 -5.87 7.88 -17.03
C PRO A 135 -6.43 6.49 -17.33
N ASP A 136 -7.43 6.43 -18.22
CA ASP A 136 -8.08 5.19 -18.67
C ASP A 136 -8.71 4.33 -17.57
N GLY A 137 -8.94 4.92 -16.39
CA GLY A 137 -9.52 4.22 -15.25
C GLY A 137 -8.54 3.28 -14.54
N ILE A 138 -7.23 3.42 -14.77
CA ILE A 138 -6.21 2.63 -14.09
C ILE A 138 -6.26 2.92 -12.60
N ARG A 139 -6.73 1.92 -11.84
CA ARG A 139 -6.79 2.00 -10.38
C ARG A 139 -5.44 1.67 -9.78
N MET A 140 -4.94 2.60 -8.97
CA MET A 140 -3.79 2.40 -8.10
C MET A 140 -4.27 2.39 -6.64
N GLU A 141 -3.82 1.42 -5.87
CA GLU A 141 -3.98 1.42 -4.41
C GLU A 141 -2.66 1.83 -3.78
N LEU A 142 -2.63 2.99 -3.12
CA LEU A 142 -1.49 3.44 -2.33
C LEU A 142 -1.56 2.78 -0.95
N SER A 143 -0.43 2.29 -0.47
CA SER A 143 -0.29 1.65 0.83
C SER A 143 0.87 2.25 1.61
N GLU A 144 0.58 2.82 2.78
CA GLU A 144 1.59 3.16 3.79
C GLU A 144 1.70 1.99 4.78
N LEU A 145 2.89 1.37 4.81
CA LEU A 145 3.13 0.10 5.50
C LEU A 145 3.83 0.33 6.84
N GLY A 146 3.01 0.53 7.88
CA GLY A 146 3.46 0.58 9.27
C GLY A 146 4.07 -0.74 9.77
N PRO A 147 4.75 -0.74 10.93
CA PRO A 147 5.44 -1.92 11.47
C PRO A 147 4.52 -3.12 11.69
N GLU A 148 3.26 -2.85 12.05
CA GLU A 148 2.26 -3.88 12.31
C GLU A 148 1.52 -4.38 11.06
N SER A 149 1.77 -3.76 9.91
CA SER A 149 1.18 -4.22 8.65
C SER A 149 1.65 -5.63 8.30
N LEU A 150 0.73 -6.46 7.82
CA LEU A 150 1.05 -7.84 7.45
C LEU A 150 2.06 -7.87 6.30
N GLN A 151 1.97 -6.92 5.37
CA GLN A 151 2.94 -6.73 4.29
C GLN A 151 4.33 -6.45 4.87
N ARG A 152 4.49 -5.49 5.80
CA ARG A 152 5.79 -5.20 6.43
C ARG A 152 6.37 -6.41 7.13
N LYS A 153 5.56 -7.16 7.87
CA LYS A 153 5.99 -8.40 8.55
C LYS A 153 6.47 -9.46 7.55
N ALA A 154 5.76 -9.61 6.43
CA ALA A 154 6.16 -10.51 5.35
C ALA A 154 7.46 -10.07 4.65
N MET A 155 7.63 -8.76 4.43
CA MET A 155 8.87 -8.20 3.87
C MET A 155 10.07 -8.45 4.79
N ASN A 156 9.90 -8.21 6.10
CA ASN A 156 10.98 -8.35 7.08
C ASN A 156 11.38 -9.80 7.34
N SER A 157 10.48 -10.76 7.11
CA SER A 157 10.75 -12.20 7.27
C SER A 157 11.29 -12.88 6.01
N TRP A 158 11.45 -12.12 4.91
CA TRP A 158 11.99 -12.65 3.66
C TRP A 158 13.48 -13.00 3.80
N LYS A 159 13.84 -14.22 3.44
CA LYS A 159 15.21 -14.73 3.45
C LYS A 159 15.80 -14.74 2.05
#